data_AF-A0A1V6RBM4-F1
#
_entry.id   AF-A0A1V6RBM4-F1
#
_cell.length_a   1.000
_cell.length_b   1.000
_cell.length_c   1.000
_cell.angle_alpha   90.00
_cell.angle_beta   90.00
_cell.angle_gamma   90.00
#
_symmetry.space_group_name_H-M   'P 1'
#
loop_
_entity.id
_entity.type
_entity.pdbx_description
1 polymer ?
#
loop_
_entity_poly.entity_id
_entity_poly.type
_entity_poly.pdbx_seq_one_letter_code
_entity_poly.pdbx_strand_id
1 'polypeptide(L)'
;MNYDVSDINGAPQFAADSTGQYPDIDCIFLNPGTQRKYDLTDPNDGDLSDSEQKWITSSLLALVPAPRIPAYSADMNAFLYCLRDQLRESSVKVIDLAPPLVSTELHDYMGIEKGRGMGMPVKEYAKHVYQVLETGSDEVLGGGAGPTEVFRDLNDKRRQIFDELVPMLRDV
;
A
#
# COMPACT_ATOMS: atom_id res chain seq x y z
N MET A 1 11.83 7.85 -18.44
CA MET A 1 12.10 8.90 -17.43
C MET A 1 12.52 8.23 -16.14
N ASN A 2 13.45 8.81 -15.40
CA ASN A 2 13.84 8.35 -14.06
C ASN A 2 13.48 9.45 -13.07
N TYR A 3 12.84 9.10 -11.96
CA TYR A 3 12.40 10.06 -10.95
C TYR A 3 12.57 9.44 -9.56
N ASP A 4 13.08 10.23 -8.62
CA ASP A 4 13.21 9.84 -7.22
C ASP A 4 11.93 10.26 -6.49
N VAL A 5 11.16 9.26 -6.03
CA VAL A 5 9.87 9.49 -5.34
C VAL A 5 10.02 10.19 -3.99
N SER A 6 11.23 10.32 -3.46
CA SER A 6 11.49 11.14 -2.28
C SER A 6 11.52 12.65 -2.57
N ASP A 7 11.63 13.07 -3.84
CA ASP A 7 11.55 14.47 -4.23
C ASP A 7 10.10 14.93 -4.41
N ILE A 8 9.40 15.14 -3.31
CA ILE A 8 7.96 15.49 -3.32
C ILE A 8 7.66 16.80 -4.04
N ASN A 9 8.60 17.75 -4.01
CA ASN A 9 8.44 19.03 -4.69
C ASN A 9 8.48 18.85 -6.23
N GLY A 10 9.21 17.85 -6.72
CA GLY A 10 9.25 17.47 -8.13
C GLY A 10 8.05 16.65 -8.60
N ALA A 11 7.26 16.06 -7.70
CA ALA A 11 6.19 15.13 -8.06
C ALA A 11 5.13 15.72 -9.01
N PRO A 12 4.64 16.97 -8.81
CA PRO A 12 3.65 17.55 -9.71
C PRO A 12 4.18 17.73 -11.15
N GLN A 13 5.44 18.16 -11.29
CA GLN A 13 6.05 18.32 -12.61
C GLN A 13 6.27 16.97 -13.29
N PHE A 14 6.75 15.97 -12.54
CA PHE A 14 6.90 14.62 -13.07
C PHE A 14 5.58 14.02 -13.57
N ALA A 15 4.48 14.23 -12.82
CA ALA A 15 3.15 13.80 -13.24
C ALA A 15 2.67 14.52 -14.52
N ALA A 16 2.90 15.83 -14.62
CA ALA A 16 2.57 16.61 -15.81
C ALA A 16 3.39 16.17 -17.03
N ASP A 17 4.70 15.97 -16.88
CA ASP A 17 5.58 15.51 -17.95
C ASP A 17 5.19 14.09 -18.41
N SER A 18 4.86 13.21 -17.46
CA SER A 18 4.45 11.83 -17.75
C SER A 18 3.13 11.76 -18.52
N THR A 19 2.11 12.49 -18.07
CA THR A 19 0.80 12.50 -18.75
C THR A 19 0.82 13.30 -20.05
N GLY A 20 1.71 14.30 -20.18
CA GLY A 20 1.95 14.99 -21.45
C GLY A 20 2.69 14.13 -22.48
N GLN A 21 3.68 13.34 -22.04
CA GLN A 21 4.43 12.44 -22.91
C GLN A 21 3.62 11.21 -23.34
N TYR A 22 2.81 10.66 -22.44
CA TYR A 22 2.00 9.47 -22.67
C TYR A 22 0.51 9.81 -22.38
N PRO A 23 -0.16 10.51 -23.31
CA PRO A 23 -1.54 10.97 -23.11
C PRO A 23 -2.58 9.85 -23.07
N ASP A 24 -2.19 8.62 -23.42
CA ASP A 24 -2.99 7.40 -23.43
C ASP A 24 -2.83 6.56 -22.15
N ILE A 25 -2.11 7.04 -21.12
CA ILE A 25 -2.05 6.38 -19.80
C ILE A 25 -3.47 6.18 -19.26
N ASP A 26 -3.80 4.93 -18.97
CA ASP A 26 -5.08 4.50 -18.39
C ASP A 26 -4.92 3.85 -17.00
N CYS A 27 -3.68 3.61 -16.57
CA CYS A 27 -3.35 2.92 -15.33
C CYS A 27 -2.06 3.44 -14.71
N ILE A 28 -2.06 3.62 -13.38
CA ILE A 28 -0.90 4.02 -12.59
C ILE A 28 -0.67 3.00 -11.48
N PHE A 29 0.53 2.41 -11.43
CA PHE A 29 0.94 1.52 -10.34
C PHE A 29 1.77 2.28 -9.31
N LEU A 30 1.16 2.50 -8.16
CA LEU A 30 1.75 3.11 -6.99
C LEU A 30 2.43 2.03 -6.13
N ASN A 31 3.68 1.71 -6.45
CA ASN A 31 4.45 0.58 -5.87
C ASN A 31 5.65 0.92 -4.94
N PRO A 32 6.34 2.08 -5.07
CA PRO A 32 7.54 2.33 -4.28
C PRO A 32 7.27 2.39 -2.77
N GLY A 33 8.17 1.80 -1.97
CA GLY A 33 8.12 1.82 -0.52
C GLY A 33 9.40 1.31 0.14
N THR A 34 9.60 1.64 1.42
CA THR A 34 10.79 1.26 2.20
C THR A 34 10.41 0.76 3.59
N GLN A 35 10.96 -0.34 4.07
CA GLN A 35 10.61 -0.87 5.41
C GLN A 35 11.77 -0.70 6.39
N ARG A 36 11.46 -0.22 7.60
CA ARG A 36 12.44 -0.04 8.69
C ARG A 36 11.85 -0.43 10.04
N LYS A 37 12.70 -0.98 10.91
CA LYS A 37 12.36 -1.26 12.31
C LYS A 37 12.52 -0.01 13.17
N TYR A 38 11.65 0.12 14.15
CA TYR A 38 11.69 1.18 15.16
C TYR A 38 11.45 0.58 16.54
N ASP A 39 12.23 1.00 17.52
CA ASP A 39 11.95 0.87 18.94
C ASP A 39 11.45 2.21 19.49
N LEU A 40 10.14 2.38 19.52
CA LEU A 40 9.51 3.60 20.04
C LEU A 40 9.73 3.81 21.56
N THR A 41 10.34 2.84 22.25
CA THR A 41 10.71 2.99 23.67
C THR A 41 12.12 3.57 23.86
N ASP A 42 12.95 3.56 22.82
CA ASP A 42 14.25 4.23 22.81
C ASP A 42 14.08 5.66 22.25
N PRO A 43 14.33 6.71 23.04
CA PRO A 43 14.25 8.10 22.55
C PRO A 43 15.22 8.40 21.40
N ASN A 44 16.21 7.53 21.13
CA ASN A 44 17.14 7.64 20.02
C ASN A 44 16.72 6.82 18.78
N ASP A 45 15.73 5.92 18.88
CA ASP A 45 15.25 5.06 17.78
C ASP A 45 13.80 5.41 17.34
N GLY A 46 13.35 6.61 17.69
CA GLY A 46 12.01 7.14 17.42
C GLY A 46 11.98 8.34 16.46
N ASP A 47 13.09 8.65 15.79
CA ASP A 47 13.09 9.67 14.74
C ASP A 47 12.34 9.13 13.51
N LEU A 48 11.05 9.49 13.45
CA LEU A 48 10.14 9.13 12.39
C LEU A 48 10.26 10.06 11.18
N SER A 49 11.15 11.05 11.17
CA SER A 49 11.32 11.96 10.01
C SER A 49 11.70 11.20 8.74
N ASP A 50 12.52 10.14 8.87
CA ASP A 50 12.84 9.20 7.78
C ASP A 50 11.60 8.42 7.27
N SER A 51 10.54 8.34 8.08
CA SER A 51 9.30 7.62 7.80
C SER A 51 8.17 8.49 7.26
N GLU A 52 8.35 9.82 7.28
CA GLU A 52 7.25 10.77 7.06
C GLU A 52 6.64 10.70 5.66
N GLN A 53 7.22 10.02 4.66
CA GLN A 53 6.87 10.39 3.28
C GLN A 53 7.17 9.36 2.18
N LYS A 54 7.10 8.05 2.44
CA LYS A 54 7.50 7.05 1.41
C LYS A 54 6.61 5.82 1.34
N TRP A 55 5.31 6.04 1.44
CA TRP A 55 4.31 4.99 1.29
C TRP A 55 3.50 5.33 0.05
N ILE A 56 3.52 4.46 -0.95
CA ILE A 56 2.64 4.59 -2.11
C ILE A 56 1.83 3.30 -2.32
N THR A 57 2.11 2.25 -1.52
CA THR A 57 1.47 0.93 -1.60
C THR A 57 0.96 0.50 -0.23
N SER A 58 -0.19 -0.16 -0.22
CA SER A 58 -0.79 -0.74 0.98
C SER A 58 -0.09 -2.05 1.40
N SER A 59 -0.52 -2.62 2.52
CA SER A 59 -0.02 -3.87 3.09
C SER A 59 -1.05 -4.48 4.01
N LEU A 60 -1.02 -5.81 4.22
CA LEU A 60 -1.78 -6.45 5.30
C LEU A 60 -1.46 -5.85 6.68
N LEU A 61 -0.28 -5.24 6.83
CA LEU A 61 0.13 -4.56 8.05
C LEU A 61 -0.62 -3.25 8.33
N ALA A 62 -1.35 -2.70 7.33
CA ALA A 62 -2.30 -1.61 7.53
C ALA A 62 -3.65 -2.11 8.10
N LEU A 63 -3.91 -3.42 8.03
CA LEU A 63 -5.06 -4.06 8.69
C LEU A 63 -4.72 -4.51 10.11
N VAL A 64 -3.55 -5.13 10.28
CA VAL A 64 -3.06 -5.62 11.58
C VAL A 64 -1.62 -5.15 11.77
N PRO A 65 -1.38 -4.12 12.59
CA PRO A 65 -0.06 -3.49 12.70
C PRO A 65 0.97 -4.42 13.36
N ALA A 66 2.21 -4.34 12.88
CA ALA A 66 3.34 -5.06 13.46
C ALA A 66 4.14 -4.13 14.39
N PRO A 67 4.27 -4.44 15.70
CA PRO A 67 4.88 -3.50 16.68
C PRO A 67 6.30 -3.06 16.37
N ARG A 68 7.08 -3.87 15.63
CA ARG A 68 8.48 -3.56 15.30
C ARG A 68 8.66 -2.68 14.08
N ILE A 69 7.62 -2.47 13.27
CA ILE A 69 7.66 -1.66 12.05
C ILE A 69 6.45 -0.71 11.99
N PRO A 70 6.21 0.07 13.07
CA PRO A 70 4.97 0.82 13.25
C PRO A 70 4.72 1.83 12.12
N ALA A 71 5.76 2.50 11.62
CA ALA A 71 5.62 3.46 10.53
C ALA A 71 5.25 2.79 9.19
N TYR A 72 5.72 1.57 8.93
CA TYR A 72 5.31 0.79 7.75
C TYR A 72 3.86 0.32 7.86
N SER A 73 3.41 0.02 9.08
CA SER A 73 2.00 -0.31 9.37
C SER A 73 1.06 0.91 9.31
N ALA A 74 1.60 2.12 9.27
CA ALA A 74 0.81 3.34 9.33
C ALA A 74 0.17 3.69 7.96
N ASP A 75 -1.10 3.35 7.86
CA ASP A 75 -2.20 4.16 7.32
C ASP A 75 -2.26 4.56 5.83
N MET A 76 -1.59 3.84 4.93
CA MET A 76 -1.91 3.94 3.49
C MET A 76 -3.35 3.49 3.20
N ASN A 77 -3.87 2.49 3.92
CA ASN A 77 -5.20 1.94 3.66
C ASN A 77 -6.32 2.97 3.93
N ALA A 78 -6.30 3.71 5.06
CA ALA A 78 -7.34 4.74 5.29
C ALA A 78 -7.28 5.88 4.27
N PHE A 79 -6.07 6.26 3.82
CA PHE A 79 -5.93 7.21 2.73
C PHE A 79 -6.62 6.72 1.45
N LEU A 80 -6.43 5.45 1.07
CA LEU A 80 -7.09 4.85 -0.10
C LEU A 80 -8.62 4.81 0.04
N TYR A 81 -9.14 4.58 1.24
CA TYR A 81 -10.57 4.68 1.53
C TYR A 81 -11.13 6.08 1.27
N CYS A 82 -10.47 7.12 1.80
CA CYS A 82 -10.85 8.51 1.55
C CYS A 82 -10.73 8.89 0.07
N LEU A 83 -9.64 8.48 -0.59
CA LEU A 83 -9.42 8.74 -2.01
C LEU A 83 -10.50 8.10 -2.88
N ARG A 84 -10.90 6.86 -2.58
CA ARG A 84 -12.03 6.18 -3.24
C ARG A 84 -13.31 6.98 -3.14
N ASP A 85 -13.67 7.45 -1.94
CA ASP A 85 -14.90 8.20 -1.74
C ASP A 85 -14.88 9.56 -2.45
N GLN A 86 -13.74 10.25 -2.44
CA GLN A 86 -13.58 11.53 -3.14
C GLN A 86 -13.66 11.38 -4.67
N LEU A 87 -13.18 10.25 -5.21
CA LEU A 87 -13.20 9.96 -6.64
C LEU A 87 -14.45 9.19 -7.11
N ARG A 88 -15.43 8.94 -6.24
CA ARG A 88 -16.59 8.07 -6.53
C ARG A 88 -17.43 8.47 -7.75
N GLU A 89 -17.50 9.77 -8.07
CA GLU A 89 -18.23 10.31 -9.23
C GLU A 89 -17.33 10.49 -10.47
N SER A 90 -16.08 10.05 -10.40
CA SER A 90 -15.12 10.11 -11.50
C SER A 90 -15.06 8.79 -12.28
N SER A 91 -14.35 8.78 -13.41
CA SER A 91 -14.02 7.56 -14.14
C SER A 91 -12.83 6.80 -13.55
N VAL A 92 -12.17 7.34 -12.52
CA VAL A 92 -10.97 6.74 -11.91
C VAL A 92 -11.36 5.67 -10.91
N LYS A 93 -10.81 4.47 -11.09
CA LYS A 93 -10.92 3.37 -10.12
C LYS A 93 -9.66 3.31 -9.28
N VAL A 94 -9.83 3.24 -7.95
CA VAL A 94 -8.72 3.08 -7.00
C VAL A 94 -8.74 1.64 -6.51
N ILE A 95 -7.68 0.89 -6.81
CA ILE A 95 -7.54 -0.52 -6.47
C ILE A 95 -6.49 -0.66 -5.36
N ASP A 96 -6.84 -1.37 -4.28
CA ASP A 96 -5.94 -1.61 -3.16
C ASP A 96 -5.27 -2.98 -3.32
N LEU A 97 -3.93 -2.99 -3.30
CA LEU A 97 -3.10 -4.18 -3.31
C LEU A 97 -2.42 -4.28 -1.94
N ALA A 98 -2.87 -5.22 -1.12
CA ALA A 98 -2.32 -5.50 0.20
C ALA A 98 -1.50 -6.81 0.16
N PRO A 99 -0.23 -6.77 -0.28
CA PRO A 99 0.61 -7.97 -0.40
C PRO A 99 0.83 -8.69 0.94
N PRO A 100 1.06 -10.02 0.90
CA PRO A 100 1.57 -10.75 2.05
C PRO A 100 3.08 -10.48 2.19
N LEU A 101 3.78 -11.29 2.97
CA LEU A 101 5.23 -11.32 2.89
C LEU A 101 5.66 -11.82 1.49
N VAL A 102 6.37 -10.98 0.73
CA VAL A 102 6.88 -11.28 -0.62
C VAL A 102 8.41 -11.26 -0.60
N SER A 103 9.04 -12.22 -1.28
CA SER A 103 10.49 -12.37 -1.41
C SER A 103 11.09 -11.25 -2.28
N THR A 104 11.44 -10.13 -1.67
CA THR A 104 12.02 -8.93 -2.31
C THR A 104 13.19 -8.35 -1.52
N GLU A 105 13.88 -7.40 -2.14
CA GLU A 105 14.91 -6.53 -1.54
C GLU A 105 14.38 -5.69 -0.36
N LEU A 106 13.06 -5.53 -0.22
CA LEU A 106 12.44 -4.78 0.88
C LEU A 106 12.90 -5.29 2.25
N HIS A 107 13.27 -6.57 2.34
CA HIS A 107 13.68 -7.24 3.57
C HIS A 107 15.21 -7.32 3.76
N ASP A 108 16.01 -6.71 2.89
CA ASP A 108 17.48 -6.79 2.96
C ASP A 108 18.05 -6.22 4.27
N TYR A 109 17.32 -5.32 4.94
CA TYR A 109 17.65 -4.82 6.29
C TYR A 109 17.70 -5.94 7.36
N MET A 110 17.19 -7.13 7.04
CA MET A 110 17.24 -8.34 7.88
C MET A 110 18.42 -9.26 7.52
N GLY A 111 19.25 -8.86 6.55
CA GLY A 111 20.30 -9.65 5.89
C GLY A 111 19.79 -10.27 4.59
N ILE A 112 20.57 -10.19 3.49
CA ILE A 112 20.15 -10.57 2.12
C ILE A 112 19.58 -11.99 2.05
N GLU A 113 20.31 -12.98 2.58
CA GLU A 113 19.88 -14.39 2.51
C GLU A 113 18.56 -14.61 3.24
N LYS A 114 18.43 -14.07 4.46
CA LYS A 114 17.23 -14.21 5.28
C LYS A 114 16.06 -13.41 4.70
N GLY A 115 16.29 -12.15 4.33
CA GLY A 115 15.27 -11.25 3.81
C GLY A 115 14.64 -11.77 2.53
N ARG A 116 15.48 -12.14 1.56
CA ARG A 116 15.04 -12.66 0.27
C ARG A 116 14.61 -14.14 0.33
N GLY A 117 14.96 -14.88 1.38
CA GLY A 117 14.57 -16.27 1.59
C GLY A 117 13.17 -16.47 2.19
N MET A 118 12.41 -15.40 2.47
CA MET A 118 11.09 -15.49 3.10
C MET A 118 9.96 -15.05 2.17
N GLY A 119 8.76 -15.59 2.41
CA GLY A 119 7.54 -15.15 1.75
C GLY A 119 7.30 -15.76 0.37
N MET A 120 6.26 -15.27 -0.29
CA MET A 120 5.88 -15.68 -1.63
C MET A 120 6.85 -15.11 -2.67
N PRO A 121 7.27 -15.87 -3.71
CA PRO A 121 8.04 -15.32 -4.82
C PRO A 121 7.30 -14.19 -5.54
N VAL A 122 8.01 -13.11 -5.91
CA VAL A 122 7.42 -11.93 -6.59
C VAL A 122 6.63 -12.31 -7.84
N LYS A 123 7.15 -13.25 -8.65
CA LYS A 123 6.49 -13.69 -9.87
C LYS A 123 5.16 -14.40 -9.60
N GLU A 124 5.08 -15.14 -8.50
CA GLU A 124 3.84 -15.81 -8.10
C GLU A 124 2.83 -14.79 -7.58
N TYR A 125 3.29 -13.82 -6.77
CA TYR A 125 2.43 -12.75 -6.29
C TYR A 125 1.88 -11.89 -7.43
N ALA A 126 2.72 -11.48 -8.38
CA ALA A 126 2.29 -10.70 -9.55
C ALA A 126 1.23 -11.46 -10.38
N LYS A 127 1.40 -12.77 -10.56
CA LYS A 127 0.40 -13.63 -11.23
C LYS A 127 -0.90 -13.67 -10.45
N HIS A 128 -0.83 -13.83 -9.13
CA HIS A 128 -2.01 -13.82 -8.27
C HIS A 128 -2.77 -12.49 -8.35
N VAL A 129 -2.06 -11.36 -8.25
CA VAL A 129 -2.65 -10.02 -8.40
C VAL A 129 -3.41 -9.92 -9.72
N TYR A 130 -2.75 -10.27 -10.83
CA TYR A 130 -3.38 -10.20 -12.15
C TYR A 130 -4.67 -11.03 -12.23
N GLN A 131 -4.67 -12.26 -11.69
CA GLN A 131 -5.86 -13.12 -11.65
C GLN A 131 -7.00 -12.52 -10.84
N VAL A 132 -6.70 -11.85 -9.72
CA VAL A 132 -7.73 -11.18 -8.91
C VAL A 132 -8.27 -9.94 -9.65
N LEU A 133 -7.41 -9.17 -10.31
CA LEU A 133 -7.83 -8.00 -11.09
C LEU A 133 -8.77 -8.38 -12.24
N GLU A 134 -8.55 -9.53 -12.89
CA GLU A 134 -9.44 -10.04 -13.94
C GLU A 134 -10.86 -10.34 -13.45
N THR A 135 -11.06 -10.53 -12.14
CA THR A 135 -12.42 -10.72 -11.57
C THR A 135 -13.21 -9.42 -11.43
N GLY A 136 -12.57 -8.26 -11.62
CA GLY A 136 -13.16 -6.95 -11.36
C GLY A 136 -13.11 -6.52 -9.89
N SER A 137 -12.45 -7.30 -9.02
CA SER A 137 -12.18 -6.90 -7.63
C SER A 137 -11.35 -5.62 -7.60
N ASP A 138 -11.77 -4.66 -6.79
CA ASP A 138 -10.97 -3.47 -6.47
C ASP A 138 -10.02 -3.72 -5.29
N GLU A 139 -9.97 -4.93 -4.75
CA GLU A 139 -9.10 -5.26 -3.63
C GLU A 139 -8.39 -6.61 -3.81
N VAL A 140 -7.09 -6.62 -3.50
CA VAL A 140 -6.25 -7.82 -3.54
C VAL A 140 -5.58 -8.01 -2.18
N LEU A 141 -6.13 -8.92 -1.38
CA LEU A 141 -5.52 -9.34 -0.11
C LEU A 141 -4.55 -10.51 -0.35
N GLY A 142 -3.30 -10.31 0.07
CA GLY A 142 -2.26 -11.32 -0.01
C GLY A 142 -2.54 -12.55 0.85
N GLY A 143 -2.43 -13.75 0.27
CA GLY A 143 -2.39 -14.99 1.04
C GLY A 143 -1.01 -15.23 1.64
N GLY A 144 -0.89 -15.55 2.94
CA GLY A 144 0.34 -16.15 3.47
C GLY A 144 0.76 -15.81 4.90
N ALA A 145 0.21 -14.77 5.55
CA ALA A 145 0.61 -14.39 6.91
C ALA A 145 -0.55 -14.53 7.92
N GLY A 146 -1.10 -15.75 8.04
CA GLY A 146 -2.20 -16.07 8.95
C GLY A 146 -3.45 -16.60 8.23
N PRO A 147 -4.56 -16.84 8.96
CA PRO A 147 -5.79 -17.37 8.37
C PRO A 147 -6.38 -16.33 7.40
N THR A 148 -6.29 -16.59 6.10
CA THR A 148 -6.71 -15.66 5.04
C THR A 148 -8.18 -15.25 5.17
N GLU A 149 -9.03 -16.14 5.68
CA GLU A 149 -10.45 -15.85 5.95
C GLU A 149 -10.65 -14.81 7.05
N VAL A 150 -9.80 -14.80 8.08
CA VAL A 150 -9.90 -13.83 9.19
C VAL A 150 -9.48 -12.44 8.72
N PHE A 151 -8.41 -12.35 7.93
CA PHE A 151 -8.00 -11.06 7.33
C PHE A 151 -9.07 -10.53 6.37
N ARG A 152 -9.68 -11.42 5.58
CA ARG A 152 -10.78 -11.06 4.69
C ARG A 152 -12.00 -10.58 5.48
N ASP A 153 -12.45 -11.32 6.48
CA ASP A 153 -13.57 -10.92 7.34
C ASP A 153 -13.34 -9.58 8.04
N LEU A 154 -12.12 -9.34 8.56
CA LEU A 154 -11.74 -8.05 9.13
C LEU A 154 -11.84 -6.93 8.09
N ASN A 155 -11.28 -7.15 6.90
CA ASN A 155 -11.31 -6.14 5.84
C ASN A 155 -12.75 -5.85 5.39
N ASP A 156 -13.54 -6.88 5.14
CA ASP A 156 -14.93 -6.77 4.69
C ASP A 156 -15.77 -6.00 5.71
N LYS A 157 -15.59 -6.25 7.02
CA LYS A 157 -16.25 -5.49 8.09
C LYS A 157 -15.79 -4.04 8.15
N ARG A 158 -14.49 -3.76 7.98
CA ARG A 158 -13.97 -2.39 7.90
C ARG A 158 -14.58 -1.64 6.72
N ARG A 159 -14.67 -2.29 5.55
CA ARG A 159 -15.30 -1.75 4.35
C ARG A 159 -16.78 -1.45 4.58
N GLN A 160 -17.50 -2.41 5.13
CA GLN A 160 -18.92 -2.25 5.46
C GLN A 160 -19.15 -1.04 6.37
N ILE A 161 -18.40 -0.92 7.47
CA ILE A 161 -18.53 0.21 8.40
C ILE A 161 -18.22 1.54 7.69
N PHE A 162 -17.20 1.59 6.85
CA PHE A 162 -16.86 2.78 6.07
C PHE A 162 -18.02 3.17 5.14
N ASP A 163 -18.54 2.23 4.36
CA ASP A 163 -19.61 2.47 3.40
C ASP A 163 -20.93 2.89 4.08
N GLU A 164 -21.18 2.43 5.32
CA GLU A 164 -22.33 2.85 6.14
C GLU A 164 -22.14 4.25 6.75
N LEU A 165 -20.94 4.58 7.21
CA LEU A 165 -20.67 5.83 7.94
C LEU A 165 -20.43 7.04 7.01
N VAL A 166 -19.64 6.84 5.96
CA VAL A 166 -19.08 7.92 5.14
C VAL A 166 -20.14 8.76 4.44
N PRO A 167 -21.27 8.23 3.93
CA PRO A 167 -22.32 9.07 3.37
C PRO A 167 -22.81 10.16 4.32
N MET A 168 -22.78 9.93 5.64
CA MET A 168 -23.18 10.92 6.65
C MET A 168 -22.09 11.98 6.92
N LEU A 169 -20.84 11.71 6.53
CA LEU A 169 -19.69 12.59 6.77
C LEU A 169 -19.38 13.51 5.59
N ARG A 170 -19.96 13.27 4.41
CA ARG A 170 -19.65 14.02 3.18
C ARG A 170 -20.04 15.50 3.23
N ASP A 171 -21.01 15.85 4.08
CA ASP A 171 -21.56 17.20 4.20
C ASP A 171 -21.03 17.98 5.43
N VAL A 172 -20.03 17.43 6.13
CA VAL A 172 -19.38 18.02 7.31
C VAL A 172 -18.11 18.76 6.89
#